data_AF-A0A316RR84-F1
#
_entry.id   AF-A0A316RR84-F1
#
_cell.length_a   1.000
_cell.length_b   1.000
_cell.length_c   1.000
_cell.angle_alpha   90.00
_cell.angle_beta   90.00
_cell.angle_gamma   90.00
#
_symmetry.space_group_name_H-M   'P 1'
#
loop_
_entity.id
_entity.type
_entity.pdbx_description
1 polymer ?
#
loop_
_entity_poly.entity_id
_entity_poly.type
_entity_poly.pdbx_seq_one_letter_code
_entity_poly.pdbx_strand_id
1 'polypeptide(L)'
;MPSIRHEENTVADKPSFYITTPIYYVNAAPHLGTAYCTMLCDVQARYRRAAGYDVKFLTGMDEHGEKVAEAAAAHGFDTPQAWCDSQAPLFQDLWRELEISNDDFIRTTEPRQ
;
A
#
# COMPACT_ATOMS: atom_id res chain seq x y z
N MET A 1 -51.46 19.16 -20.91
CA MET A 1 -50.64 17.98 -20.59
C MET A 1 -49.30 18.48 -20.06
N PRO A 2 -49.03 18.44 -18.75
CA PRO A 2 -47.71 18.80 -18.26
C PRO A 2 -46.72 17.66 -18.58
N SER A 3 -45.64 18.03 -19.26
CA SER A 3 -44.50 17.16 -19.59
C SER A 3 -43.86 16.65 -18.31
N ILE A 4 -43.84 15.32 -18.14
CA ILE A 4 -43.09 14.63 -17.08
C ILE A 4 -41.60 14.89 -17.34
N ARG A 5 -40.95 15.68 -16.47
CA ARG A 5 -39.50 15.81 -16.47
C ARG A 5 -38.95 14.50 -15.90
N HIS A 6 -38.22 13.75 -16.71
CA HIS A 6 -37.37 12.68 -16.22
C HIS A 6 -36.23 13.35 -15.42
N GLU A 7 -36.25 13.20 -14.09
CA GLU A 7 -35.06 13.48 -13.27
C GLU A 7 -34.01 12.43 -13.64
N GLU A 8 -32.92 12.89 -14.28
CA GLU A 8 -31.70 12.11 -14.44
C GLU A 8 -31.19 11.76 -13.04
N ASN A 9 -31.19 10.47 -12.73
CA ASN A 9 -30.67 9.92 -11.49
C ASN A 9 -29.14 10.11 -11.50
N THR A 10 -28.65 11.24 -11.00
CA THR A 10 -27.22 11.50 -10.80
C THR A 10 -26.70 10.43 -9.82
N VAL A 11 -25.75 9.61 -10.26
CA VAL A 11 -25.07 8.65 -9.38
C VAL A 11 -24.55 9.45 -8.18
N ALA A 12 -25.12 9.23 -7.00
CA ALA A 12 -24.67 9.89 -5.79
C ALA A 12 -23.19 9.53 -5.59
N ASP A 13 -22.34 10.54 -5.49
CA ASP A 13 -20.90 10.36 -5.38
C ASP A 13 -20.58 9.55 -4.11
N LYS A 14 -19.80 8.49 -4.24
CA LYS A 14 -19.50 7.60 -3.10
C LYS A 14 -18.63 8.36 -2.09
N PRO A 15 -18.89 8.25 -0.79
CA PRO A 15 -18.03 8.90 0.21
C PRO A 15 -16.62 8.33 0.13
N SER A 16 -15.60 9.20 0.15
CA SER A 16 -14.20 8.78 0.10
C SER A 16 -13.71 8.23 1.44
N PHE A 17 -12.81 7.24 1.40
CA PHE A 17 -12.12 6.71 2.56
C PHE A 17 -10.66 6.39 2.19
N TYR A 18 -9.71 6.94 2.94
CA TYR A 18 -8.28 6.69 2.73
C TYR A 18 -7.69 6.02 3.96
N ILE A 19 -7.01 4.88 3.76
CA ILE A 19 -6.28 4.17 4.81
C ILE A 19 -4.86 3.88 4.37
N THR A 20 -3.93 3.94 5.32
CA THR A 20 -2.52 3.63 5.11
C THR A 20 -2.02 2.63 6.14
N THR A 21 -1.09 1.78 5.76
CA THR A 21 -0.16 1.20 6.75
C THR A 21 0.94 2.21 7.08
N PRO A 22 1.76 1.97 8.12
CA PRO A 22 3.12 2.47 8.11
C PRO A 22 3.84 2.00 6.83
N ILE A 23 4.81 2.78 6.36
CA ILE A 23 5.78 2.30 5.40
C ILE A 23 6.88 1.54 6.16
N TYR A 24 7.28 0.38 5.66
CA TYR A 24 8.12 -0.57 6.40
C TYR A 24 9.60 -0.33 6.13
N TYR A 25 10.41 -0.32 7.20
CA TYR A 25 11.86 -0.24 7.07
C TYR A 25 12.42 -1.46 6.34
N VAL A 26 13.36 -1.18 5.45
CA VAL A 26 13.96 -2.18 4.57
C VAL A 26 15.26 -2.69 5.15
N ASN A 27 15.27 -3.08 6.42
CA ASN A 27 16.45 -3.68 7.06
C ASN A 27 16.40 -5.22 7.07
N ALA A 28 15.23 -5.81 6.80
CA ALA A 28 15.02 -7.26 6.70
C ALA A 28 13.80 -7.57 5.84
N ALA A 29 13.64 -8.85 5.47
CA ALA A 29 12.47 -9.37 4.78
C ALA A 29 11.18 -9.18 5.60
N PRO A 30 10.00 -9.09 4.95
CA PRO A 30 8.74 -8.92 5.65
C PRO A 30 8.47 -10.12 6.57
N HIS A 31 7.94 -9.84 7.77
CA HIS A 31 7.64 -10.85 8.78
C HIS A 31 6.22 -10.67 9.33
N LEU A 32 5.84 -11.49 10.32
CA LEU A 32 4.49 -11.49 10.89
C LEU A 32 4.01 -10.11 11.36
N GLY A 33 4.92 -9.26 11.86
CA GLY A 33 4.58 -7.91 12.32
C GLY A 33 4.15 -7.00 11.16
N THR A 34 4.89 -7.05 10.05
CA THR A 34 4.53 -6.40 8.79
C THR A 34 3.16 -6.88 8.33
N ALA A 35 3.00 -8.20 8.19
CA ALA A 35 1.78 -8.81 7.68
C ALA A 35 0.55 -8.49 8.54
N TYR A 36 0.68 -8.55 9.86
CA TYR A 36 -0.43 -8.29 10.78
C TYR A 36 -1.02 -6.89 10.59
N CYS A 37 -0.16 -5.86 10.54
CA CYS A 37 -0.62 -4.49 10.34
C CYS A 37 -1.28 -4.31 8.98
N THR A 38 -0.70 -4.86 7.92
CA THR A 38 -1.27 -4.78 6.57
C THR A 38 -2.62 -5.48 6.47
N MET A 39 -2.77 -6.65 7.10
CA MET A 39 -4.05 -7.37 7.15
C MET A 39 -5.14 -6.58 7.87
N LEU A 40 -4.82 -5.89 8.97
CA LEU A 40 -5.82 -5.05 9.66
C LEU A 40 -6.30 -3.89 8.77
N CYS A 41 -5.38 -3.23 8.06
CA CYS A 41 -5.73 -2.20 7.08
C CYS A 41 -6.55 -2.77 5.92
N ASP A 42 -6.19 -3.97 5.44
CA ASP A 42 -6.89 -4.66 4.35
C ASP A 42 -8.34 -5.01 4.72
N VAL A 43 -8.56 -5.59 5.90
CA VAL A 43 -9.92 -5.89 6.41
C VAL A 43 -10.76 -4.62 6.47
N GLN A 44 -10.19 -3.52 6.96
CA GLN A 44 -10.88 -2.24 7.02
C GLN A 44 -11.18 -1.67 5.63
N ALA A 45 -10.24 -1.75 4.69
CA ALA A 45 -10.42 -1.32 3.31
C ALA A 45 -11.54 -2.10 2.62
N ARG A 46 -11.53 -3.43 2.72
CA ARG A 46 -12.56 -4.31 2.18
C ARG A 46 -13.94 -4.03 2.78
N TYR A 47 -14.02 -3.83 4.09
CA TYR A 47 -15.26 -3.45 4.77
C TYR A 47 -15.83 -2.13 4.22
N ARG A 48 -14.98 -1.11 4.03
CA ARG A 48 -15.41 0.20 3.50
C ARG A 48 -15.87 0.11 2.05
N ARG A 49 -15.16 -0.67 1.21
CA ARG A 49 -15.59 -0.94 -0.17
C ARG A 49 -16.97 -1.63 -0.18
N ALA A 50 -17.17 -2.64 0.66
CA ALA A 50 -18.47 -3.31 0.80
C ALA A 50 -19.59 -2.39 1.32
N ALA A 51 -19.25 -1.40 2.15
CA ALA A 51 -20.16 -0.37 2.65
C ALA A 51 -20.43 0.78 1.65
N GLY A 52 -19.93 0.69 0.42
CA GLY A 52 -20.21 1.66 -0.65
C GLY A 52 -19.31 2.90 -0.68
N TYR A 53 -18.16 2.88 0.01
CA TYR A 53 -17.16 3.95 -0.06
C TYR A 53 -16.28 3.82 -1.31
N ASP A 54 -15.78 4.96 -1.80
CA ASP A 54 -14.61 4.98 -2.68
C ASP A 54 -13.34 4.91 -1.81
N VAL A 55 -12.59 3.83 -1.93
CA VAL A 55 -11.49 3.52 -1.01
C VAL A 55 -10.14 3.66 -1.72
N LYS A 56 -9.21 4.34 -1.05
CA LYS A 56 -7.79 4.23 -1.32
C LYS A 56 -7.10 3.53 -0.16
N PHE A 57 -6.26 2.55 -0.46
CA PHE A 57 -5.44 1.82 0.49
C PHE A 57 -3.98 1.85 0.02
N LEU A 58 -3.13 2.59 0.74
CA LEU A 58 -1.70 2.73 0.45
C LEU A 58 -0.85 1.98 1.49
N THR A 59 0.14 1.24 1.01
CA THR A 59 1.21 0.64 1.81
C THR A 59 2.56 0.94 1.15
N GLY A 60 3.69 0.53 1.75
CA GLY A 60 4.98 0.78 1.11
C GLY A 60 6.20 0.51 1.98
N MET A 61 7.35 0.99 1.50
CA MET A 61 8.67 0.81 2.08
C MET A 61 9.35 2.15 2.38
N ASP A 62 9.99 2.23 3.54
CA ASP A 62 10.91 3.31 3.91
C ASP A 62 12.36 2.85 3.70
N GLU A 63 12.98 3.42 2.68
CA GLU A 63 14.25 2.97 2.10
C GLU A 63 15.42 3.86 2.48
N HIS A 64 15.18 4.89 3.30
CA HIS A 64 16.22 5.78 3.78
C HIS A 64 16.68 5.38 5.19
N GLY A 65 17.90 5.78 5.54
CA GLY A 65 18.44 5.68 6.90
C GLY A 65 19.67 4.79 7.03
N GLU A 66 20.42 5.02 8.10
CA GLU A 66 21.69 4.34 8.40
C GLU A 66 21.55 2.82 8.46
N LYS A 67 20.47 2.33 9.08
CA LYS A 67 20.17 0.89 9.21
C LYS A 67 20.00 0.18 7.86
N VAL A 68 19.50 0.88 6.85
CA VAL A 68 19.35 0.31 5.49
C VAL A 68 20.73 0.17 4.84
N ALA A 69 21.60 1.17 5.02
CA ALA A 69 22.98 1.10 4.54
C ALA A 69 23.80 0.01 5.26
N GLU A 70 23.64 -0.12 6.58
CA GLU A 70 24.25 -1.21 7.37
C GLU A 70 23.76 -2.58 6.89
N ALA A 71 22.46 -2.74 6.66
CA ALA A 71 21.88 -3.98 6.15
C ALA A 71 22.42 -4.34 4.76
N ALA A 72 22.54 -3.36 3.86
CA ALA A 72 23.11 -3.56 2.53
C ALA A 72 24.56 -4.06 2.62
N ALA A 73 25.39 -3.41 3.44
CA ALA A 73 26.79 -3.83 3.66
C ALA A 73 26.88 -5.23 4.28
N ALA A 74 26.04 -5.54 5.26
CA ALA A 74 26.01 -6.85 5.93
C ALA A 74 25.60 -8.00 4.99
N HIS A 75 24.79 -7.71 3.97
CA HIS A 75 24.34 -8.69 2.98
C HIS A 75 25.15 -8.66 1.67
N GLY A 76 26.25 -7.90 1.62
CA GLY A 76 27.17 -7.88 0.48
C GLY A 76 26.66 -7.12 -0.75
N PHE A 77 25.78 -6.14 -0.57
CA PHE A 77 25.31 -5.27 -1.65
C PHE A 77 26.21 -4.04 -1.80
N ASP A 78 26.52 -3.68 -3.05
CA ASP A 78 27.40 -2.54 -3.37
C ASP A 78 26.76 -1.18 -3.01
N THR A 79 25.43 -1.10 -2.96
CA THR A 79 24.71 0.14 -2.62
C THR A 79 23.45 -0.14 -1.78
N PRO A 80 23.01 0.81 -0.93
CA PRO A 80 21.73 0.70 -0.22
C PRO A 80 20.53 0.56 -1.17
N GLN A 81 20.57 1.23 -2.32
CA GLN A 81 19.50 1.13 -3.31
C GLN A 81 19.36 -0.29 -3.87
N ALA A 82 20.48 -0.96 -4.21
CA ALA A 82 20.45 -2.33 -4.71
C ALA A 82 19.88 -3.30 -3.68
N TRP A 83 20.15 -3.07 -2.38
CA TRP A 83 19.51 -3.81 -1.31
C TRP A 83 17.99 -3.55 -1.28
N CYS A 84 17.56 -2.30 -1.29
CA CYS A 84 16.13 -1.96 -1.31
C CYS A 84 15.39 -2.56 -2.52
N ASP A 85 16.00 -2.50 -3.71
CA ASP A 85 15.47 -3.09 -4.94
C ASP A 85 15.34 -4.61 -4.84
N SER A 86 16.22 -5.29 -4.09
CA SER A 86 16.12 -6.73 -3.83
C SER A 86 14.99 -7.10 -2.86
N GLN A 87 14.62 -6.19 -1.95
CA GLN A 87 13.60 -6.43 -0.94
C GLN A 87 12.19 -6.12 -1.43
N ALA A 88 12.02 -5.15 -2.33
CA ALA A 88 10.69 -4.74 -2.81
C ALA A 88 9.86 -5.90 -3.40
N PRO A 89 10.42 -6.81 -4.23
CA PRO A 89 9.70 -7.99 -4.69
C PRO A 89 9.18 -8.87 -3.54
N LEU A 90 9.95 -9.05 -2.46
CA LEU A 90 9.55 -9.88 -1.33
C LEU A 90 8.29 -9.36 -0.62
N PHE A 91 8.19 -8.04 -0.45
CA PHE A 91 6.98 -7.41 0.10
C PHE A 91 5.79 -7.56 -0.84
N GLN A 92 6.00 -7.30 -2.13
CA GLN A 92 4.92 -7.38 -3.12
C GLN A 92 4.45 -8.82 -3.36
N ASP A 93 5.35 -9.80 -3.35
CA ASP A 93 5.04 -11.23 -3.44
C ASP A 93 4.22 -11.66 -2.23
N LEU A 94 4.61 -11.25 -1.02
CA LEU A 94 3.82 -11.54 0.18
C LEU A 94 2.44 -10.89 0.12
N TRP A 95 2.32 -9.65 -0.37
CA TRP A 95 1.01 -9.01 -0.57
C TRP A 95 0.14 -9.73 -1.60
N ARG A 96 0.74 -10.28 -2.67
CA ARG A 96 0.03 -11.15 -3.60
C ARG A 96 -0.42 -12.45 -2.94
N GLU A 97 0.45 -13.10 -2.17
CA GLU A 97 0.16 -14.38 -1.49
C GLU A 97 -0.93 -14.23 -0.43
N LEU A 98 -0.92 -13.13 0.33
CA LEU A 98 -1.93 -12.81 1.33
C LEU A 98 -3.20 -12.16 0.74
N GLU A 99 -3.27 -12.01 -0.58
CA GLU A 99 -4.36 -11.33 -1.29
C GLU A 99 -4.64 -9.92 -0.74
N ILE A 100 -3.61 -9.14 -0.39
CA ILE A 100 -3.80 -7.77 0.10
C ILE A 100 -4.38 -6.89 -1.02
N SER A 101 -5.43 -6.14 -0.69
CA SER A 101 -6.19 -5.31 -1.63
C SER A 101 -5.74 -3.85 -1.64
N ASN A 102 -4.45 -3.59 -1.46
CA ASN A 102 -3.91 -2.23 -1.55
C ASN A 102 -4.01 -1.70 -2.98
N ASP A 103 -4.30 -0.42 -3.11
CA ASP A 103 -4.41 0.28 -4.39
C ASP A 103 -3.05 0.81 -4.88
N ASP A 104 -2.11 1.02 -3.94
CA ASP A 104 -0.76 1.52 -4.24
C ASP A 104 0.27 0.93 -3.27
N PHE A 105 1.51 0.80 -3.74
CA PHE A 105 2.69 0.37 -2.99
C PHE A 105 3.80 1.40 -3.23
N ILE A 106 4.05 2.27 -2.25
CA ILE A 106 5.04 3.35 -2.39
C ILE A 106 6.43 2.89 -1.95
N ARG A 107 7.45 3.40 -2.63
CA ARG A 107 8.85 3.30 -2.23
C ARG A 107 9.40 4.70 -2.04
N THR A 108 10.02 5.02 -0.91
CA THR A 108 10.49 6.40 -0.69
C THR A 108 11.58 6.86 -1.66
N THR A 109 12.27 5.94 -2.36
CA THR A 109 13.26 6.28 -3.39
C THR A 109 12.68 6.41 -4.80
N GLU A 110 11.41 6.07 -5.01
CA GLU A 110 10.82 6.14 -6.34
C GLU A 110 10.51 7.59 -6.75
N PRO A 111 10.82 8.01 -7.98
CA PRO A 111 10.41 9.31 -8.48
C PRO A 111 8.87 9.40 -8.54
N ARG A 112 8.31 10.40 -7.87
CA ARG A 112 6.88 10.77 -7.96
C ARG A 112 6.72 12.23 -8.38
N GLN A 113 5.62 12.53 -9.07
CA GLN A 113 5.23 13.85 -9.58
C GLN A 113 4.28 14.55 -8.61
#